data_AF-A0A7S0I5M9-F1
#
_entry.id   AF-A0A7S0I5M9-F1
#
_cell.length_a   1.000
_cell.length_b   1.000
_cell.length_c   1.000
_cell.angle_alpha   90.00
_cell.angle_beta   90.00
_cell.angle_gamma   90.00
#
_symmetry.space_group_name_H-M   'P 1'
#
loop_
_entity.id
_entity.type
_entity.pdbx_description
1 polymer ?
#
loop_
_entity_poly.entity_id
_entity_poly.type
_entity_poly.pdbx_seq_one_letter_code
_entity_poly.pdbx_strand_id
1 'polypeptide(L)'
;GKLAEEQGFYGAGTFEGTAESLMVIDPREGFIFHVLPDPTGLSAIWVAQRVPDDHVGVVANMFSIRHVLPDVSTGGQPDFLYSASVHAVAQARGWWKPSDGPLDFTQVYSDGEYAHKFYSGRRVWGAYRLLAPATTLPANYTDLRTQADVYPATLATTRKLTPLDLMAVHRDMYEGTRYDMTQGVAAGPFGNPDRYAAAKSIKLAGS
;
A
#
# COMPACT_ATOMS: atom_id res chain seq x y z
N GLY A 1 10.57 13.89 2.11
CA GLY A 1 11.28 14.06 0.83
C GLY A 1 12.68 14.59 1.06
N LYS A 2 12.87 15.91 0.97
CA LYS A 2 14.19 16.57 1.01
C LYS A 2 15.12 16.12 2.14
N LEU A 3 14.63 15.98 3.38
CA LEU A 3 15.44 15.47 4.49
C LEU A 3 16.01 14.06 4.23
N ALA A 4 15.24 13.17 3.61
CA ALA A 4 15.69 11.83 3.25
C ALA A 4 16.69 11.87 2.09
N GLU A 5 16.58 12.83 1.17
CA GLU A 5 17.58 13.04 0.12
C GLU A 5 18.91 13.55 0.69
N GLU A 6 18.86 14.43 1.69
CA GLU A 6 20.04 15.06 2.30
C GLU A 6 20.74 14.17 3.34
N GLN A 7 19.99 13.40 4.11
CA GLN A 7 20.51 12.61 5.23
C GLN A 7 20.60 11.11 4.92
N GLY A 8 20.01 10.67 3.81
CA GLY A 8 19.81 9.27 3.48
C GLY A 8 18.55 8.69 4.13
N PHE A 9 18.16 7.51 3.65
CA PHE A 9 17.10 6.70 4.24
C PHE A 9 17.63 5.28 4.44
N TYR A 10 17.76 4.85 5.70
CA TYR A 10 18.42 3.60 6.04
C TYR A 10 17.42 2.60 6.59
N GLY A 11 17.43 1.39 6.03
CA GLY A 11 16.63 0.26 6.50
C GLY A 11 17.27 -0.50 7.65
N ALA A 12 16.56 -1.54 8.11
CA ALA A 12 17.01 -2.44 9.18
C ALA A 12 18.23 -3.33 8.84
N GLY A 13 18.93 -3.09 7.73
CA GLY A 13 20.07 -3.90 7.26
C GLY A 13 19.68 -5.18 6.52
N THR A 14 18.39 -5.45 6.36
CA THR A 14 17.81 -6.52 5.52
C THR A 14 17.00 -5.89 4.41
N PHE A 15 16.84 -6.58 3.27
CA PHE A 15 16.02 -6.06 2.18
C PHE A 15 14.56 -5.79 2.64
N GLU A 16 13.96 -6.72 3.40
CA GLU A 16 12.72 -6.47 4.14
C GLU A 16 12.95 -5.38 5.20
N GLY A 17 12.11 -4.35 5.22
CA GLY A 17 12.23 -3.23 6.16
C GLY A 17 13.22 -2.13 5.74
N THR A 18 13.57 -2.04 4.45
CA THR A 18 14.36 -0.92 3.89
C THR A 18 13.53 0.20 3.27
N ALA A 19 12.21 0.05 3.24
CA ALA A 19 11.30 1.00 2.63
C ALA A 19 10.13 1.29 3.57
N GLU A 20 9.53 2.47 3.45
CA GLU A 20 8.40 2.88 4.28
C GLU A 20 7.27 3.48 3.43
N SER A 21 6.03 3.16 3.84
CA SER A 21 4.80 3.75 3.30
C SER A 21 4.07 4.44 4.43
N LEU A 22 3.86 5.76 4.33
CA LEU A 22 3.26 6.55 5.40
C LEU A 22 2.27 7.58 4.85
N MET A 23 1.39 8.09 5.72
CA MET A 23 0.50 9.20 5.41
C MET A 23 0.97 10.45 6.13
N VAL A 24 1.03 11.58 5.43
CA VAL A 24 1.30 12.92 5.99
C VAL A 24 0.07 13.77 5.77
N ILE A 25 -0.54 14.28 6.84
CA ILE A 25 -1.84 14.96 6.77
C ILE A 25 -1.81 16.22 7.64
N ASP A 26 -2.38 17.31 7.12
CA ASP A 26 -2.72 18.54 7.85
C ASP A 26 -4.24 18.83 7.73
N PRO A 27 -4.78 19.90 8.35
CA PRO A 27 -6.21 20.21 8.26
C PRO A 27 -6.76 20.54 6.85
N ARG A 28 -5.91 20.69 5.84
CA ARG A 28 -6.26 21.10 4.47
C ARG A 28 -5.98 20.00 3.45
N GLU A 29 -4.90 19.24 3.63
CA GLU A 29 -4.47 18.24 2.65
C GLU A 29 -3.81 17.02 3.28
N GLY A 30 -3.80 15.92 2.54
CA GLY A 30 -3.12 14.68 2.91
C GLY A 30 -2.38 14.07 1.74
N PHE A 31 -1.25 13.43 2.02
CA PHE A 31 -0.43 12.73 1.05
C PHE A 31 -0.11 11.31 1.53
N ILE A 32 -0.19 10.35 0.62
CA ILE A 32 0.49 9.07 0.77
C ILE A 32 1.93 9.29 0.34
N PHE A 33 2.90 8.84 1.13
CA PHE A 33 4.33 9.01 0.90
C PHE A 33 5.03 7.65 0.92
N HIS A 34 5.85 7.39 -0.08
CA HIS A 34 6.67 6.19 -0.22
C HIS A 34 8.13 6.59 -0.32
N VAL A 35 8.98 5.90 0.43
CA VAL A 35 10.41 6.19 0.48
C VAL A 35 11.23 4.90 0.62
N LEU A 36 12.39 4.87 -0.05
CA LEU A 36 13.38 3.81 0.01
C LEU A 36 14.80 4.39 -0.17
N PRO A 37 15.87 3.69 0.25
CA PRO A 37 17.24 4.11 -0.05
C PRO A 37 17.46 4.21 -1.55
N ASP A 38 18.29 5.16 -1.96
CA ASP A 38 18.85 5.15 -3.29
C ASP A 38 20.00 4.11 -3.40
N PRO A 39 20.46 3.79 -4.63
CA PRO A 39 21.60 2.90 -4.85
C PRO A 39 22.90 3.26 -4.15
N THR A 40 23.12 4.54 -3.83
CA THR A 40 24.36 4.97 -3.15
C THR A 40 24.33 4.66 -1.66
N GLY A 41 23.14 4.46 -1.09
CA GLY A 41 22.94 4.31 0.35
C GLY A 41 23.17 5.61 1.12
N LEU A 42 23.29 6.75 0.44
CA LEU A 42 23.52 8.08 1.05
C LEU A 42 22.34 9.02 0.84
N SER A 43 21.39 8.65 -0.03
CA SER A 43 20.21 9.45 -0.35
C SER A 43 18.96 8.57 -0.35
N ALA A 44 17.86 9.09 -0.88
CA ALA A 44 16.59 8.39 -0.94
C ALA A 44 15.91 8.57 -2.30
N ILE A 45 15.11 7.57 -2.68
CA ILE A 45 14.12 7.66 -3.74
C ILE A 45 12.76 7.78 -3.04
N TRP A 46 11.94 8.74 -3.47
CA TRP A 46 10.62 8.91 -2.87
C TRP A 46 9.59 9.43 -3.85
N VAL A 47 8.32 9.11 -3.58
CA VAL A 47 7.14 9.67 -4.24
C VAL A 47 6.08 9.98 -3.19
N ALA A 48 5.31 11.04 -3.41
CA ALA A 48 4.13 11.39 -2.65
C ALA A 48 2.96 11.59 -3.62
N GLN A 49 1.79 11.08 -3.26
CA GLN A 49 0.54 11.30 -3.99
C GLN A 49 -0.47 11.96 -3.06
N ARG A 50 -1.04 13.08 -3.49
CA ARG A 50 -2.10 13.78 -2.76
C ARG A 50 -3.36 12.91 -2.70
N VAL A 51 -4.05 12.92 -1.57
CA VAL A 51 -5.38 12.34 -1.43
C VAL A 51 -6.40 13.42 -1.79
N PRO A 52 -7.19 13.25 -2.87
CA PRO A 52 -8.24 14.20 -3.21
C PRO A 52 -9.25 14.37 -2.07
N ASP A 53 -9.87 15.55 -2.00
CA ASP A 53 -10.76 15.96 -0.91
C ASP A 53 -11.99 15.04 -0.72
N ASP A 54 -12.42 14.35 -1.79
CA ASP A 54 -13.53 13.40 -1.81
C ASP A 54 -13.08 11.93 -1.84
N HIS A 55 -11.78 11.67 -1.71
CA HIS A 55 -11.18 10.35 -1.68
C HIS A 55 -10.78 9.91 -0.27
N VAL A 56 -10.56 8.61 -0.12
CA VAL A 56 -9.86 8.02 1.01
C VAL A 56 -8.63 7.25 0.53
N GLY A 57 -7.52 7.36 1.24
CA GLY A 57 -6.30 6.59 1.02
C GLY A 57 -6.15 5.48 2.05
N VAL A 58 -5.66 4.31 1.64
CA VAL A 58 -5.35 3.20 2.55
C VAL A 58 -3.89 2.80 2.36
N VAL A 59 -3.12 2.89 3.43
CA VAL A 59 -1.72 2.47 3.47
C VAL A 59 -1.59 1.17 4.27
N ALA A 60 -1.05 0.15 3.62
CA ALA A 60 -0.67 -1.11 4.24
C ALA A 60 0.83 -1.34 4.04
N ASN A 61 1.35 -2.51 4.44
CA ASN A 61 2.77 -2.83 4.31
C ASN A 61 3.11 -3.23 2.86
N MET A 62 2.93 -2.29 1.92
CA MET A 62 3.26 -2.39 0.50
C MET A 62 3.10 -1.00 -0.14
N PHE A 63 3.95 -0.66 -1.11
CA PHE A 63 3.73 0.51 -1.95
C PHE A 63 2.42 0.38 -2.76
N SER A 64 1.68 1.48 -2.86
CA SER A 64 0.40 1.56 -3.58
C SER A 64 0.40 2.64 -4.67
N ILE A 65 1.28 3.64 -4.60
CA ILE A 65 1.43 4.66 -5.65
C ILE A 65 1.96 3.99 -6.92
N ARG A 66 1.19 4.08 -8.01
CA ARG A 66 1.52 3.53 -9.32
C ARG A 66 2.17 4.60 -10.19
N HIS A 67 1.43 5.14 -11.16
CA HIS A 67 1.93 6.10 -12.13
C HIS A 67 2.31 7.44 -11.49
N VAL A 68 3.59 7.81 -11.59
CA VAL A 68 4.10 9.13 -11.18
C VAL A 68 3.77 10.15 -12.27
N LEU A 69 2.87 11.08 -11.99
CA LEU A 69 2.34 12.04 -12.97
C LEU A 69 2.77 13.47 -12.61
N PRO A 70 3.87 14.00 -13.19
CA PRO A 70 4.47 15.27 -12.78
C PRO A 70 3.65 16.51 -13.15
N ASP A 71 2.82 16.41 -14.19
CA ASP A 71 2.10 17.55 -14.77
C ASP A 71 0.62 17.61 -14.35
N VAL A 72 0.24 16.82 -13.33
CA VAL A 72 -1.14 16.76 -12.84
C VAL A 72 -1.28 17.61 -11.57
N SER A 73 -2.17 18.60 -11.64
CA SER A 73 -2.52 19.46 -10.52
C SER A 73 -4.03 19.60 -10.41
N THR A 74 -4.54 19.57 -9.18
CA THR A 74 -5.95 19.79 -8.87
C THR A 74 -6.08 20.99 -7.93
N GLY A 75 -6.95 21.95 -8.26
CA GLY A 75 -7.10 23.17 -7.46
C GLY A 75 -5.83 24.05 -7.41
N GLY A 76 -4.93 23.90 -8.39
CA GLY A 76 -3.65 24.61 -8.43
C GLY A 76 -2.56 24.00 -7.55
N GLN A 77 -2.82 22.86 -6.90
CA GLN A 77 -1.84 22.13 -6.12
C GLN A 77 -1.37 20.87 -6.87
N PRO A 78 -0.07 20.53 -6.80
CA PRO A 78 0.44 19.32 -7.45
C PRO A 78 -0.14 18.08 -6.79
N ASP A 79 -0.66 17.15 -7.60
CA ASP A 79 -1.17 15.88 -7.08
C ASP A 79 -0.04 14.87 -6.81
N PHE A 80 1.16 15.10 -7.38
CA PHE A 80 2.35 14.28 -7.15
C PHE A 80 3.57 15.13 -6.81
N LEU A 81 4.36 14.65 -5.86
CA LEU A 81 5.69 15.15 -5.52
C LEU A 81 6.65 13.95 -5.54
N TYR A 82 7.90 14.13 -5.95
CA TYR A 82 8.85 13.01 -6.01
C TYR A 82 10.31 13.50 -5.99
N SER A 83 11.24 12.60 -5.67
CA SER A 83 12.68 12.88 -5.71
C SER A 83 13.19 13.03 -7.15
N ALA A 84 14.19 13.88 -7.36
CA ALA A 84 14.84 13.98 -8.68
C ALA A 84 15.42 12.62 -9.15
N SER A 85 15.80 11.77 -8.19
CA SER A 85 16.34 10.42 -8.41
C SER A 85 15.31 9.40 -8.93
N VAL A 86 14.00 9.66 -8.81
CA VAL A 86 12.96 8.64 -9.10
C VAL A 86 13.00 8.13 -10.54
N HIS A 87 13.24 9.00 -11.51
CA HIS A 87 13.35 8.61 -12.92
C HIS A 87 14.79 8.24 -13.29
N ALA A 88 15.78 9.00 -12.79
CA ALA A 88 17.18 8.81 -13.13
C ALA A 88 17.71 7.44 -12.69
N VAL A 89 17.34 6.97 -11.49
CA VAL A 89 17.74 5.64 -11.01
C VAL A 89 17.11 4.53 -11.84
N ALA A 90 15.79 4.61 -12.11
CA ALA A 90 15.11 3.60 -12.92
C ALA A 90 15.71 3.49 -14.33
N GLN A 91 16.03 4.63 -14.96
CA GLN A 91 16.71 4.66 -16.26
C GLN A 91 18.12 4.06 -16.21
N ALA A 92 18.93 4.46 -15.23
CA ALA A 92 20.30 3.96 -15.09
C ALA A 92 20.35 2.44 -14.83
N ARG A 93 19.33 1.90 -14.16
CA ARG A 93 19.17 0.45 -13.92
C ARG A 93 18.52 -0.30 -15.09
N GLY A 94 18.02 0.41 -16.10
CA GLY A 94 17.29 -0.18 -17.23
C GLY A 94 15.91 -0.73 -16.85
N TRP A 95 15.33 -0.29 -15.73
CA TRP A 95 14.02 -0.73 -15.25
C TRP A 95 12.85 0.02 -15.91
N TRP A 96 13.12 1.21 -16.45
CA TRP A 96 12.12 2.05 -17.12
C TRP A 96 12.81 3.01 -18.09
N LYS A 97 12.14 3.37 -19.19
CA LYS A 97 12.53 4.45 -20.09
C LYS A 97 11.35 5.40 -20.36
N PRO A 98 11.59 6.67 -20.72
CA PRO A 98 10.52 7.64 -20.98
C PRO A 98 9.47 7.19 -22.01
N SER A 99 9.86 6.34 -22.96
CA SER A 99 8.93 5.81 -23.98
C SER A 99 7.98 4.72 -23.47
N ASP A 100 8.15 4.22 -22.24
CA ASP A 100 7.22 3.28 -21.61
C ASP A 100 5.98 3.99 -21.02
N GLY A 101 5.95 5.33 -21.04
CA GLY A 101 4.91 6.13 -20.40
C GLY A 101 5.25 6.47 -18.95
N PRO A 102 4.27 6.91 -18.13
CA PRO A 102 4.51 7.25 -16.72
C PRO A 102 5.17 6.11 -15.95
N LEU A 103 6.14 6.45 -15.10
CA LEU A 103 6.82 5.46 -14.25
C LEU A 103 5.83 4.88 -13.23
N ASP A 104 5.67 3.55 -13.22
CA ASP A 104 4.93 2.84 -12.18
C ASP A 104 5.82 2.57 -10.97
N PHE A 105 5.69 3.39 -9.93
CA PHE A 105 6.59 3.37 -8.77
C PHE A 105 6.55 2.03 -8.03
N THR A 106 5.35 1.47 -7.83
CA THR A 106 5.20 0.18 -7.15
C THR A 106 5.81 -0.94 -7.98
N GLN A 107 5.57 -0.98 -9.29
CA GLN A 107 6.14 -2.02 -10.14
C GLN A 107 7.67 -1.98 -10.17
N VAL A 108 8.24 -0.77 -10.24
CA VAL A 108 9.69 -0.52 -10.37
C VAL A 108 10.44 -0.70 -9.05
N TYR A 109 9.89 -0.20 -7.93
CA TYR A 109 10.63 -0.04 -6.67
C TYR A 109 10.12 -0.90 -5.51
N SER A 110 8.98 -1.59 -5.64
CA SER A 110 8.47 -2.49 -4.60
C SER A 110 8.98 -3.91 -4.80
N ASP A 111 9.01 -4.69 -3.72
CA ASP A 111 9.12 -6.15 -3.76
C ASP A 111 7.76 -6.86 -3.65
N GLY A 112 6.67 -6.09 -3.62
CA GLY A 112 5.33 -6.61 -3.44
C GLY A 112 4.89 -6.61 -1.98
N GLU A 113 4.02 -7.55 -1.62
CA GLU A 113 3.43 -7.63 -0.29
C GLU A 113 4.47 -8.09 0.75
N TYR A 114 4.53 -7.40 1.89
CA TYR A 114 5.56 -7.60 2.93
C TYR A 114 5.81 -9.04 3.40
N ALA A 115 4.80 -9.90 3.44
CA ALA A 115 4.95 -11.25 4.01
C ALA A 115 4.51 -12.37 3.07
N HIS A 116 3.26 -12.33 2.61
CA HIS A 116 2.70 -13.32 1.71
C HIS A 116 1.59 -12.70 0.89
N LYS A 117 1.22 -13.37 -0.20
CA LYS A 117 0.06 -13.01 -1.00
C LYS A 117 -1.17 -12.84 -0.09
N PHE A 118 -1.85 -11.70 -0.21
CA PHE A 118 -2.98 -11.25 0.62
C PHE A 118 -2.64 -10.58 1.96
N TYR A 119 -1.37 -10.46 2.34
CA TYR A 119 -1.01 -9.80 3.60
C TYR A 119 -1.39 -8.32 3.63
N SER A 120 -1.09 -7.57 2.57
CA SER A 120 -1.35 -6.13 2.47
C SER A 120 -2.59 -5.86 1.64
N GLY A 121 -2.72 -6.52 0.48
CA GLY A 121 -3.81 -6.24 -0.44
C GLY A 121 -5.19 -6.63 0.09
N ARG A 122 -5.29 -7.66 0.94
CA ARG A 122 -6.59 -7.99 1.56
C ARG A 122 -7.02 -6.93 2.58
N ARG A 123 -6.07 -6.32 3.30
CA ARG A 123 -6.37 -5.20 4.21
C ARG A 123 -6.81 -3.95 3.45
N VAL A 124 -6.15 -3.64 2.34
CA VAL A 124 -6.56 -2.55 1.43
C VAL A 124 -7.98 -2.80 0.90
N TRP A 125 -8.25 -4.01 0.40
CA TRP A 125 -9.58 -4.41 -0.06
C TRP A 125 -10.65 -4.32 1.04
N GLY A 126 -10.36 -4.84 2.24
CA GLY A 126 -11.28 -4.82 3.37
C GLY A 126 -11.64 -3.39 3.80
N ALA A 127 -10.64 -2.51 3.86
CA ALA A 127 -10.86 -1.10 4.13
C ALA A 127 -11.75 -0.43 3.07
N TYR A 128 -11.44 -0.60 1.78
CA TYR A 128 -12.26 0.00 0.72
C TYR A 128 -13.68 -0.56 0.64
N ARG A 129 -13.89 -1.85 0.95
CA ARG A 129 -15.23 -2.44 1.06
C ARG A 129 -16.11 -1.70 2.07
N LEU A 130 -15.54 -1.25 3.19
CA LEU A 130 -16.27 -0.54 4.24
C LEU A 130 -16.39 0.96 3.96
N LEU A 131 -15.32 1.58 3.47
CA LEU A 131 -15.25 3.04 3.29
C LEU A 131 -15.87 3.52 1.98
N ALA A 132 -15.81 2.71 0.93
CA ALA A 132 -16.31 3.04 -0.41
C ALA A 132 -17.15 1.88 -1.00
N PRO A 133 -18.25 1.47 -0.34
CA PRO A 133 -19.04 0.30 -0.74
C PRO A 133 -19.71 0.41 -2.12
N ALA A 134 -19.80 1.62 -2.68
CA ALA A 134 -20.30 1.84 -4.04
C ALA A 134 -19.32 1.34 -5.12
N THR A 135 -18.04 1.16 -4.79
CA THR A 135 -17.02 0.65 -5.71
C THR A 135 -16.73 -0.81 -5.40
N THR A 136 -17.01 -1.70 -6.36
CA THR A 136 -16.68 -3.12 -6.23
C THR A 136 -15.24 -3.37 -6.67
N LEU A 137 -14.37 -3.74 -5.72
CA LEU A 137 -12.99 -4.13 -5.99
C LEU A 137 -12.81 -5.65 -5.92
N PRO A 138 -11.94 -6.25 -6.77
CA PRO A 138 -11.77 -7.69 -6.80
C PRO A 138 -11.07 -8.17 -5.53
N ALA A 139 -11.68 -9.11 -4.81
CA ALA A 139 -11.11 -9.65 -3.58
C ALA A 139 -10.00 -10.70 -3.81
N ASN A 140 -9.61 -10.92 -5.06
CA ASN A 140 -8.58 -11.87 -5.48
C ASN A 140 -7.77 -11.25 -6.62
N TYR A 141 -6.47 -11.49 -6.60
CA TYR A 141 -5.50 -10.95 -7.56
C TYR A 141 -4.29 -11.89 -7.61
N THR A 142 -3.41 -11.74 -8.61
CA THR A 142 -2.21 -12.59 -8.72
C THR A 142 -1.08 -12.04 -7.87
N ASP A 143 -0.70 -10.78 -8.12
CA ASP A 143 0.38 -10.06 -7.46
C ASP A 143 0.16 -8.56 -7.67
N LEU A 144 0.04 -7.79 -6.59
CA LEU A 144 -0.19 -6.34 -6.66
C LEU A 144 0.98 -5.56 -7.25
N ARG A 145 2.19 -6.11 -7.25
CA ARG A 145 3.36 -5.42 -7.83
C ARG A 145 3.24 -5.40 -9.35
N THR A 146 2.95 -6.56 -9.94
CA THR A 146 2.96 -6.77 -11.38
C THR A 146 1.59 -6.60 -12.05
N GLN A 147 0.51 -6.83 -11.32
CA GLN A 147 -0.86 -6.57 -11.78
C GLN A 147 -1.26 -5.14 -11.37
N ALA A 148 -1.10 -4.20 -12.30
CA ALA A 148 -1.57 -2.83 -12.11
C ALA A 148 -3.10 -2.77 -11.90
N ASP A 149 -3.56 -1.66 -11.32
CA ASP A 149 -4.98 -1.28 -11.21
C ASP A 149 -5.90 -2.20 -10.40
N VAL A 150 -5.35 -3.13 -9.61
CA VAL A 150 -6.17 -3.96 -8.70
C VAL A 150 -6.81 -3.11 -7.61
N TYR A 151 -6.00 -2.32 -6.91
CA TYR A 151 -6.45 -1.37 -5.89
C TYR A 151 -5.72 -0.05 -6.09
N PRO A 152 -6.44 1.09 -6.20
CA PRO A 152 -5.80 2.38 -6.32
C PRO A 152 -5.23 2.85 -4.96
N ALA A 153 -4.23 3.72 -4.99
CA ALA A 153 -3.68 4.34 -3.78
C ALA A 153 -4.73 5.16 -3.02
N THR A 154 -5.66 5.77 -3.74
CA THR A 154 -6.81 6.50 -3.18
C THR A 154 -8.08 6.14 -3.93
N LEU A 155 -9.22 6.19 -3.25
CA LEU A 155 -10.51 5.82 -3.83
C LEU A 155 -11.59 6.84 -3.45
N ALA A 156 -12.37 7.26 -4.45
CA ALA A 156 -13.50 8.17 -4.24
C ALA A 156 -14.54 7.57 -3.28
N THR A 157 -15.07 8.43 -2.42
CA THR A 157 -16.14 8.09 -1.49
C THR A 157 -17.40 8.87 -1.84
N THR A 158 -18.56 8.20 -1.77
CA THR A 158 -19.85 8.85 -2.07
C THR A 158 -20.49 9.51 -0.85
N ARG A 159 -19.82 9.44 0.32
CA ARG A 159 -20.31 9.99 1.59
C ARG A 159 -19.14 10.51 2.43
N LYS A 160 -19.43 11.42 3.36
CA LYS A 160 -18.46 11.81 4.39
C LYS A 160 -18.18 10.63 5.33
N LEU A 161 -16.90 10.42 5.62
CA LEU A 161 -16.43 9.44 6.60
C LEU A 161 -16.38 10.07 7.99
N THR A 162 -16.57 9.23 8.99
CA THR A 162 -16.54 9.58 10.41
C THR A 162 -15.40 8.84 11.12
N PRO A 163 -14.96 9.28 12.31
CA PRO A 163 -14.00 8.52 13.11
C PRO A 163 -14.47 7.09 13.42
N LEU A 164 -15.79 6.87 13.52
CA LEU A 164 -16.35 5.53 13.72
C LEU A 164 -16.11 4.61 12.51
N ASP A 165 -16.15 5.16 11.28
CA ASP A 165 -15.85 4.39 10.06
C ASP A 165 -14.40 3.91 10.06
N LEU A 166 -13.46 4.78 10.45
CA LEU A 166 -12.04 4.42 10.55
C LEU A 166 -11.81 3.35 11.63
N MET A 167 -12.47 3.50 12.78
CA MET A 167 -12.44 2.49 13.83
C MET A 167 -13.06 1.15 13.40
N ALA A 168 -14.08 1.17 12.55
CA ALA A 168 -14.67 -0.06 12.00
C ALA A 168 -13.66 -0.78 11.10
N VAL A 169 -12.94 -0.06 10.24
CA VAL A 169 -11.86 -0.65 9.41
C VAL A 169 -10.79 -1.32 10.26
N HIS A 170 -10.36 -0.71 11.36
CA HIS A 170 -9.36 -1.31 12.26
C HIS A 170 -9.87 -2.52 13.05
N ARG A 171 -11.19 -2.70 13.16
CA ARG A 171 -11.81 -3.86 13.82
C ARG A 171 -12.27 -4.93 12.83
N ASP A 172 -12.30 -4.63 11.54
CA ASP A 172 -12.78 -5.53 10.50
C ASP A 172 -11.90 -6.78 10.42
N MET A 173 -12.54 -7.92 10.61
CA MET A 173 -12.00 -9.26 10.42
C MET A 173 -12.63 -9.90 9.16
N TYR A 174 -13.00 -9.06 8.20
CA TYR A 174 -13.67 -9.39 6.94
C TYR A 174 -15.07 -9.97 7.12
N GLU A 175 -15.79 -9.54 8.16
CA GLU A 175 -17.13 -10.02 8.49
C GLU A 175 -18.09 -9.88 7.31
N GLY A 176 -18.92 -10.91 7.13
CA GLY A 176 -19.91 -10.97 6.05
C GLY A 176 -19.32 -11.30 4.67
N THR A 177 -18.07 -11.78 4.62
CA THR A 177 -17.40 -12.20 3.38
C THR A 177 -16.95 -13.65 3.47
N ARG A 178 -16.54 -14.26 2.34
CA ARG A 178 -15.95 -15.61 2.35
C ARG A 178 -14.59 -15.69 3.07
N TYR A 179 -14.03 -14.55 3.48
CA TYR A 179 -12.75 -14.44 4.18
C TYR A 179 -12.91 -14.12 5.67
N ASP A 180 -14.15 -14.06 6.15
CA ASP A 180 -14.50 -13.79 7.54
C ASP A 180 -13.66 -14.66 8.48
N MET A 181 -12.85 -14.00 9.31
CA MET A 181 -11.96 -14.67 10.24
C MET A 181 -12.65 -15.06 11.55
N THR A 182 -13.85 -14.54 11.82
CA THR A 182 -14.67 -14.89 12.98
C THR A 182 -15.45 -16.19 12.77
N GLN A 183 -15.45 -16.74 11.54
CA GLN A 183 -16.19 -17.94 11.17
C GLN A 183 -15.24 -19.10 10.81
N GLY A 184 -15.70 -20.34 11.03
CA GLY A 184 -14.98 -21.57 10.68
C GLY A 184 -14.26 -22.27 11.86
N VAL A 185 -13.77 -23.49 11.63
CA VAL A 185 -13.21 -24.38 12.67
C VAL A 185 -12.04 -23.73 13.44
N ALA A 186 -11.26 -22.88 12.76
CA ALA A 186 -10.12 -22.17 13.36
C ALA A 186 -10.52 -20.99 14.27
N ALA A 187 -11.77 -20.51 14.21
CA ALA A 187 -12.27 -19.42 15.06
C ALA A 187 -12.82 -19.93 16.41
N GLY A 188 -12.93 -21.24 16.58
CA GLY A 188 -13.51 -21.86 17.78
C GLY A 188 -14.98 -21.49 18.00
N PRO A 189 -15.59 -21.94 19.12
CA PRO A 189 -17.02 -21.71 19.40
C PRO A 189 -17.37 -20.24 19.72
N PHE A 190 -16.38 -19.37 19.87
CA PHE A 190 -16.58 -17.96 20.22
C PHE A 190 -16.23 -16.98 19.08
N GLY A 191 -15.91 -17.50 17.89
CA GLY A 191 -15.60 -16.67 16.72
C GLY A 191 -14.33 -15.82 16.88
N ASN A 192 -13.31 -16.37 17.53
CA ASN A 192 -12.04 -15.69 17.74
C ASN A 192 -11.29 -15.46 16.41
N PRO A 193 -11.03 -14.21 16.01
CA PRO A 193 -10.33 -13.92 14.76
C PRO A 193 -8.81 -14.19 14.83
N ASP A 194 -8.23 -14.39 16.02
CA ASP A 194 -6.81 -14.67 16.18
C ASP A 194 -6.43 -16.02 15.60
N ARG A 195 -5.71 -16.00 14.48
CA ARG A 195 -5.15 -17.19 13.85
C ARG A 195 -3.73 -17.41 14.35
N TYR A 196 -3.54 -18.42 15.19
CA TYR A 196 -2.20 -18.92 15.49
C TYR A 196 -1.54 -19.40 14.19
N ALA A 197 -0.35 -18.86 13.87
CA ALA A 197 0.48 -19.45 12.84
C ALA A 197 0.71 -20.91 13.21
N ALA A 198 0.30 -21.85 12.34
CA ALA A 198 0.62 -23.25 12.55
C ALA A 198 2.13 -23.37 12.70
N ALA A 199 2.58 -23.73 13.90
CA ALA A 199 3.97 -24.04 14.14
C ALA A 199 4.40 -25.06 13.08
N LYS A 200 5.49 -24.74 12.34
CA LYS A 200 6.13 -25.72 11.48
C LYS A 200 6.41 -26.97 12.32
N SER A 201 5.93 -28.10 11.82
CA SER A 201 6.11 -29.48 12.31
C SER A 201 5.17 -29.96 13.42
N ILE A 202 4.07 -30.61 13.00
CA ILE A 202 3.73 -31.93 13.54
C ILE A 202 3.51 -32.84 12.34
N LYS A 203 4.47 -33.74 12.08
CA LYS A 203 4.22 -34.94 11.29
C LYS A 203 3.23 -35.78 12.09
N LEU A 204 1.99 -35.87 11.62
CA LEU A 204 1.11 -36.98 12.01
C LEU A 204 1.70 -38.25 11.37
N ALA A 205 2.39 -39.05 12.20
CA ALA A 205 2.64 -40.44 11.88
C ALA A 205 1.29 -41.18 11.92
N GLY A 206 1.14 -42.11 10.98
CA GLY A 206 -0.13 -42.71 10.56
C GLY A 206 -0.82 -43.62 11.57
N SER A 207 -2.03 -43.99 11.13
CA SER A 207 -2.89 -45.14 11.48
C SER A 207 -2.37 -46.14 12.50
#